data_AF-C1DAF9-F1
#
_entry.id   AF-C1DAF9-F1
#
_cell.length_a   1.000
_cell.length_b   1.000
_cell.length_c   1.000
_cell.angle_alpha   90.00
_cell.angle_beta   90.00
_cell.angle_gamma   90.00
#
_symmetry.space_group_name_H-M   'P 1'
#
loop_
_entity.id
_entity.type
_entity.pdbx_description
1 polymer ?
#
loop_
_entity_poly.entity_id
_entity_poly.type
_entity_poly.pdbx_seq_one_letter_code
_entity_poly.pdbx_strand_id
1 'polypeptide(L)'
;MKSLSGSGARAVMLDTMQTHGADSFVGRLVSIIQGSSETTFYVLAVYFGAVNIRHTRYAAGCGLFADLAGFVAAVAVAYLFFGQAA
;
A
#
# COMPACT_ATOMS: atom_id res chain seq x y z
N MET A 1 0.70 -0.01 -0.47
CA MET A 1 -0.30 -1.06 -0.65
C MET A 1 0.31 -2.40 -0.43
N LYS A 2 -0.35 -3.23 0.36
CA LYS A 2 0.07 -4.59 0.67
C LYS A 2 -0.97 -5.55 0.12
N SER A 3 -1.38 -5.39 -1.14
CA SER A 3 -2.57 -6.07 -1.67
C SER A 3 -2.52 -7.58 -1.43
N LEU A 4 -1.40 -8.22 -1.79
CA LEU A 4 -1.17 -9.67 -1.63
C LEU A 4 -0.64 -10.07 -0.25
N SER A 5 0.40 -9.37 0.24
CA SER A 5 1.07 -9.71 1.50
C SER A 5 1.85 -8.53 2.07
N GLY A 6 1.82 -8.37 3.39
CA GLY A 6 2.58 -7.34 4.08
C GLY A 6 4.08 -7.55 4.07
N SER A 7 4.55 -8.80 4.08
CA SER A 7 5.98 -9.12 4.03
C SER A 7 6.57 -8.91 2.64
N GLY A 8 5.84 -9.29 1.57
CA GLY A 8 6.26 -9.06 0.19
C GLY A 8 6.35 -7.57 -0.16
N ALA A 9 5.33 -6.80 0.21
CA ALA A 9 5.35 -5.34 0.03
C ALA A 9 6.51 -4.67 0.79
N ARG A 10 6.81 -5.16 2.00
CA ARG A 10 7.95 -4.66 2.78
C ARG A 10 9.30 -5.03 2.14
N ALA A 11 9.43 -6.23 1.57
CA ALA A 11 10.64 -6.62 0.85
C ALA A 11 10.89 -5.70 -0.36
N VAL A 12 9.85 -5.41 -1.14
CA VAL A 12 9.93 -4.46 -2.28
C VAL A 12 10.30 -3.05 -1.81
N MET A 13 9.73 -2.57 -0.69
CA MET A 13 10.12 -1.28 -0.10
C MET A 13 11.61 -1.24 0.25
N LEU A 14 12.10 -2.27 0.94
CA LEU A 14 13.51 -2.35 1.35
C LEU A 14 14.45 -2.38 0.13
N ASP A 15 14.11 -3.18 -0.88
CA ASP A 15 14.87 -3.27 -2.13
C ASP A 15 14.91 -1.93 -2.88
N THR A 16 13.77 -1.24 -2.96
CA THR A 16 13.67 0.09 -3.57
C THR A 16 14.50 1.13 -2.81
N MET A 17 14.49 1.07 -1.47
CA MET A 17 15.30 1.95 -0.63
C MET A 17 16.80 1.68 -0.78
N GLN A 18 17.22 0.43 -0.96
CA GLN A 18 18.62 0.11 -1.22
C GLN A 18 19.06 0.58 -2.61
N THR A 19 18.16 0.52 -3.59
CA THR A 19 18.48 0.88 -4.99
C THR A 19 18.50 2.40 -5.21
N HIS A 20 17.55 3.14 -4.62
CA HIS A 20 17.39 4.58 -4.84
C HIS A 20 17.84 5.45 -3.64
N GLY A 21 18.16 4.85 -2.50
CA GLY A 21 18.46 5.55 -1.26
C GLY A 21 17.21 5.89 -0.45
N ALA A 22 17.28 5.79 0.87
CA ALA A 22 16.16 6.01 1.78
C ALA A 22 15.62 7.45 1.75
N ASP A 23 16.52 8.43 1.57
CA ASP A 23 16.16 9.86 1.54
C ASP A 23 15.66 10.34 0.17
N SER A 24 15.71 9.49 -0.86
CA SER A 24 15.23 9.82 -2.19
C SER A 24 13.72 10.01 -2.22
N PHE A 25 13.23 10.72 -3.23
CA PHE A 25 11.79 10.85 -3.47
C PHE A 25 11.10 9.48 -3.56
N VAL A 26 11.76 8.51 -4.22
CA VAL A 26 11.28 7.13 -4.34
C VAL A 26 11.26 6.44 -2.97
N GLY A 27 12.30 6.61 -2.15
CA GLY A 27 12.38 6.10 -0.78
C GLY A 27 11.27 6.63 0.14
N ARG A 28 10.96 7.93 0.02
CA ARG A 28 9.84 8.56 0.75
C ARG A 28 8.49 8.09 0.23
N LEU A 29 8.32 7.95 -1.08
CA LEU A 29 7.10 7.43 -1.69
C LEU A 29 6.80 6.00 -1.22
N VAL A 30 7.77 5.09 -1.26
CA VAL A 30 7.56 3.71 -0.78
C VAL A 30 7.28 3.67 0.72
N SER A 31 7.80 4.61 1.50
CA SER A 31 7.48 4.75 2.93
C SER A 31 6.02 5.15 3.17
N ILE A 32 5.49 6.11 2.40
CA ILE A 32 4.07 6.50 2.46
C ILE A 32 3.19 5.30 2.08
N ILE A 33 3.52 4.66 0.95
CA ILE A 33 2.80 3.49 0.44
C ILE A 33 2.81 2.32 1.45
N GLN A 34 3.91 2.13 2.17
CA GLN A 34 4.01 1.10 3.20
C GLN A 34 3.33 1.50 4.52
N GLY A 35 3.35 2.78 4.91
CA GLY A 35 2.72 3.25 6.15
C GLY A 35 1.19 3.32 6.09
N SER A 36 0.63 3.70 4.93
CA SER A 36 -0.79 4.05 4.81
C SER A 36 -1.74 2.91 4.42
N SER A 37 -1.23 1.71 4.10
CA SER A 37 -2.09 0.59 3.65
C SER A 37 -2.01 -0.61 4.57
N GLU A 38 -3.17 -1.20 4.88
CA GLU A 38 -3.26 -2.55 5.43
C GLU A 38 -3.21 -3.62 4.32
N THR A 39 -3.28 -4.90 4.68
CA THR A 39 -3.10 -6.01 3.71
C THR A 39 -4.48 -6.48 3.21
N THR A 40 -4.83 -6.23 1.94
CA THR A 40 -6.19 -6.45 1.41
C THR A 40 -6.66 -7.90 1.55
N PHE A 41 -5.83 -8.89 1.18
CA PHE A 41 -6.15 -10.30 1.39
C PHE A 41 -6.22 -10.70 2.88
N TYR A 42 -5.47 -10.03 3.75
CA TYR A 42 -5.56 -10.27 5.19
C TYR A 42 -6.90 -9.82 5.75
N VAL A 43 -7.40 -8.64 5.35
CA VAL A 43 -8.74 -8.16 5.74
C VAL A 43 -9.82 -9.12 5.24
N LEU A 44 -9.71 -9.59 3.98
CA LEU A 44 -10.66 -10.53 3.40
C LEU A 44 -10.65 -11.91 4.07
N ALA A 45 -9.50 -12.40 4.52
CA ALA A 45 -9.38 -13.72 5.14
C ALA A 45 -9.65 -13.68 6.65
N VAL A 46 -9.04 -12.73 7.36
CA VAL A 46 -9.03 -12.66 8.83
C VAL A 46 -10.17 -11.81 9.35
N TYR A 47 -10.37 -10.59 8.83
CA TYR A 47 -11.39 -9.70 9.40
C TYR A 47 -12.78 -10.20 9.01
N PHE A 48 -12.99 -10.52 7.74
CA PHE A 48 -14.26 -11.07 7.28
C PHE A 48 -14.54 -12.47 7.84
N GLY A 49 -13.48 -13.26 8.05
CA GLY A 49 -13.58 -14.55 8.74
C GLY A 49 -14.03 -14.40 10.19
N ALA A 50 -13.50 -13.41 10.92
CA ALA A 50 -13.84 -13.15 12.32
C ALA A 50 -15.31 -12.73 12.54
N VAL A 51 -15.91 -12.00 11.57
CA VAL A 51 -17.32 -11.59 11.62
C VAL A 51 -18.26 -12.49 10.79
N ASN A 52 -17.76 -13.62 10.28
CA ASN A 52 -18.51 -14.62 9.51
C ASN A 52 -19.23 -14.06 8.26
N ILE A 53 -18.55 -13.19 7.51
CA ILE A 53 -19.06 -12.64 6.25
C ILE A 53 -19.10 -13.75 5.19
N ARG A 54 -20.30 -14.12 4.71
CA ARG A 54 -20.50 -15.18 3.71
C ARG A 54 -20.47 -14.71 2.25
N HIS A 55 -20.61 -13.41 2.01
CA HIS A 55 -20.68 -12.83 0.66
C HIS A 55 -19.50 -11.89 0.39
N THR A 56 -18.41 -12.43 -0.13
CA THR A 56 -17.16 -11.67 -0.38
C THR A 56 -16.90 -11.40 -1.86
N ARG A 57 -17.81 -11.82 -2.76
CA ARG A 57 -17.67 -11.76 -4.23
C ARG A 57 -17.17 -10.42 -4.77
N TYR A 58 -17.64 -9.30 -4.22
CA TYR A 58 -17.25 -7.95 -4.67
C TYR A 58 -16.17 -7.30 -3.81
N ALA A 59 -15.87 -7.88 -2.65
CA ALA A 59 -14.96 -7.28 -1.68
C ALA A 59 -13.51 -7.29 -2.17
N ALA A 60 -13.09 -8.34 -2.87
CA ALA A 60 -11.77 -8.37 -3.50
C ALA A 60 -11.62 -7.28 -4.58
N GLY A 61 -12.63 -7.12 -5.44
CA GLY A 61 -12.62 -6.08 -6.48
C GLY A 61 -12.64 -4.67 -5.89
N CYS A 62 -13.46 -4.43 -4.87
CA CYS A 62 -13.51 -3.15 -4.15
C CYS A 62 -12.18 -2.86 -3.43
N GLY A 63 -11.58 -3.88 -2.78
CA GLY A 63 -10.28 -3.76 -2.14
C GLY A 63 -9.16 -3.40 -3.12
N LEU A 64 -9.15 -4.02 -4.31
CA LEU A 64 -8.15 -3.71 -5.34
C LEU A 64 -8.34 -2.31 -5.93
N PHE A 65 -9.59 -1.83 -6.03
CA PHE A 65 -9.89 -0.47 -6.46
C PHE A 65 -9.48 0.57 -5.38
N ALA A 66 -9.75 0.27 -4.11
CA ALA A 66 -9.31 1.10 -2.98
C ALA A 66 -7.79 1.17 -2.89
N ASP A 67 -7.12 0.05 -3.19
CA ASP A 67 -5.68 0.02 -3.42
C ASP A 67 -5.32 1.04 -4.51
N LEU A 68 -5.80 0.89 -5.75
CA LEU A 68 -5.47 1.84 -6.83
C LEU A 68 -5.65 3.32 -6.43
N ALA A 69 -6.75 3.66 -5.76
CA ALA A 69 -7.00 5.00 -5.24
C ALA A 69 -5.95 5.43 -4.19
N GLY A 70 -5.60 4.53 -3.25
CA GLY A 70 -4.55 4.76 -2.26
C GLY A 70 -3.16 4.96 -2.87
N PHE A 71 -2.84 4.27 -3.96
CA PHE A 71 -1.59 4.51 -4.71
C PHE A 71 -1.56 5.91 -5.32
N VAL A 72 -2.62 6.32 -6.00
CA VAL A 72 -2.74 7.67 -6.59
C VAL A 72 -2.64 8.73 -5.49
N ALA A 73 -3.32 8.53 -4.36
CA ALA A 73 -3.23 9.43 -3.22
C ALA A 73 -1.80 9.50 -2.65
N ALA A 74 -1.10 8.37 -2.52
CA ALA A 74 0.27 8.34 -2.04
C ALA A 74 1.23 9.10 -2.96
N VAL A 75 1.07 8.97 -4.29
CA VAL A 75 1.84 9.74 -5.27
C VAL A 75 1.54 11.23 -5.15
N ALA A 76 0.27 11.61 -5.06
CA ALA A 76 -0.13 13.01 -4.90
C ALA A 76 0.44 13.64 -3.62
N VAL A 77 0.35 12.93 -2.49
CA VAL A 77 0.92 13.36 -1.20
C VAL A 77 2.45 13.43 -1.27
N ALA A 78 3.11 12.48 -1.92
CA ALA A 78 4.55 12.51 -2.11
C ALA A 78 4.98 13.77 -2.89
N TYR A 79 4.29 14.11 -3.97
CA TYR A 79 4.57 15.36 -4.70
C TYR A 79 4.21 16.61 -3.89
N LEU A 80 3.13 16.59 -3.12
CA LEU A 80 2.70 17.74 -2.32
C LEU A 80 3.71 18.08 -1.21
N PHE A 81 4.24 17.07 -0.50
CA PHE A 81 5.17 17.27 0.61
C PHE A 81 6.64 17.24 0.23
N PHE A 82 7.01 16.47 -0.81
CA PHE A 82 8.41 16.22 -1.18
C PHE A 82 8.74 16.62 -2.62
N GLY A 83 7.77 17.10 -3.40
CA GLY A 83 8.01 17.64 -4.75
C GLY A 83 8.53 19.09 -4.76
N GLN A 84 8.52 19.79 -3.63
CA GLN A 84 9.00 21.17 -3.49
C GLN A 84 10.48 21.28 -3.09
N ALA A 85 11.23 20.18 -3.07
CA ALA A 85 12.68 20.20 -2.89
C ALA A 85 13.37 20.12 -4.27
N ALA A 86 13.29 21.21 -5.02
CA ALA A 86 14.15 21.51 -6.16
C ALA A 86 14.95 22.77 -5.84
#